data_AF-A0A5J5A7M9-F1
#
_entry.id   AF-A0A5J5A7M9-F1
#
_cell.length_a   1.000
_cell.length_b   1.000
_cell.length_c   1.000
_cell.angle_alpha   90.00
_cell.angle_beta   90.00
_cell.angle_gamma   90.00
#
_symmetry.space_group_name_H-M   'P 1'
#
loop_
_entity.id
_entity.type
_entity.pdbx_description
1 polymer ?
#
loop_
_entity_poly.entity_id
_entity_poly.type
_entity_poly.pdbx_seq_one_letter_code
_entity_poly.pdbx_strand_id
1 'polypeptide(L)'
;MQQKGLVHSELNAYGLYAYDTVWAVAHSIDKFLNEHRNITFYLNDKLRDMGGTEMQLGKLKVFDGGKRLLEILSHTNFTGLAGQVQFNAERNLVSGGYDVINIVQMEIRRVGFWSNNSGLSVLPPETFKGEQISYSRLDQKLDNVTWPGGKTEKPRGWEIASDERPLRIGVPKRASFVEFVTEVNNSHKMQGYCIDVFEEAKKLVPYNVPYRFEPFGDGLTNPIYDELVQMVADDVFDAAVGDIAIVTNRTMIVDFTQPYAATGLVIVAPISNSKSSAWVFLKPFTVEMWCITAAAFVMIAVVIWILEHRVNDDFRGPPKRQLITMFLFSFSTLFKANQENTVSTLGRMVMVVWLFLLLVITSSYTASLTSILTVQQLSSSITGIDSLIASDWPIGYQVGSFAHGYLANSLYIPQSRLVSLDSPEEYDRALRQGPSNGGVGAIVDELPYVELFLSKRPDFGISWAIIHEEWMGICISKRLSSCY
;
A
#
# COMPACT_ATOMS: atom_id res chain seq x y z
N MET A 1 28.65 39.15 57.72
CA MET A 1 29.74 38.87 58.70
C MET A 1 30.65 37.82 58.10
N GLN A 2 31.88 38.20 57.77
CA GLN A 2 32.91 37.32 57.22
C GLN A 2 33.23 36.19 58.22
N GLN A 3 32.97 34.95 57.84
CA GLN A 3 33.52 33.79 58.53
C GLN A 3 34.99 33.64 58.13
N LYS A 4 35.86 33.63 59.14
CA LYS A 4 37.30 33.40 59.04
C LYS A 4 37.58 32.11 58.27
N GLY A 5 38.46 32.22 57.28
CA GLY A 5 38.84 31.14 56.38
C GLY A 5 39.45 29.94 57.11
N LEU A 6 38.80 28.79 56.92
CA LEU A 6 39.49 27.55 56.66
C LEU A 6 39.52 27.43 55.12
N VAL A 7 40.63 27.79 54.49
CA VAL A 7 40.83 27.47 53.07
C VAL A 7 41.10 25.98 53.02
N HIS A 8 40.04 25.16 52.93
CA HIS A 8 40.19 23.85 52.31
C HIS A 8 40.52 24.13 50.84
N SER A 9 41.80 24.25 50.54
CA SER A 9 42.30 24.19 49.17
C SER A 9 42.12 22.76 48.69
N GLU A 10 40.88 22.38 48.36
CA GLU A 10 40.65 21.13 47.64
C GLU A 10 41.44 21.18 46.34
N LEU A 11 42.28 20.16 46.14
CA LEU A 11 43.10 20.06 44.95
C LEU A 11 42.17 19.92 43.74
N ASN A 12 42.21 20.86 42.80
CA ASN A 12 41.46 20.75 41.55
C ASN A 12 42.00 19.53 40.74
N ALA A 13 41.19 18.99 39.83
CA ALA A 13 41.55 17.86 38.96
C ALA A 13 42.90 18.06 38.25
N TYR A 14 43.22 19.29 37.84
CA TYR A 14 44.53 19.62 37.25
C TYR A 14 45.71 19.36 38.20
N GLY A 15 45.53 19.55 39.50
CA GLY A 15 46.55 19.23 40.50
C GLY A 15 46.78 17.72 40.63
N LEU A 16 45.70 16.93 40.57
CA LEU A 16 45.78 15.46 40.57
C LEU A 16 46.47 14.96 39.28
N TYR A 17 46.09 15.51 38.12
CA TYR A 17 46.75 15.17 36.86
C TYR A 17 48.21 15.60 36.80
N ALA A 18 48.58 16.75 37.37
CA ALA A 18 49.97 17.17 37.43
C ALA A 18 50.82 16.19 38.26
N TYR A 19 50.30 15.74 39.40
CA TYR A 19 50.95 14.72 40.23
C TYR A 19 51.16 13.42 39.45
N ASP A 20 50.09 12.90 38.83
CA ASP A 20 50.15 11.64 38.07
C ASP A 20 51.04 11.75 36.84
N THR A 21 51.09 12.91 36.19
CA THR A 21 51.99 13.16 35.05
C THR A 21 53.46 13.09 35.48
N VAL A 22 53.81 13.73 36.60
CA VAL A 22 55.18 13.69 37.14
C VAL A 22 55.56 12.25 37.50
N TRP A 23 54.65 11.48 38.10
CA TRP A 23 54.88 10.08 38.42
C TRP A 23 55.01 9.19 37.17
N ALA A 24 54.18 9.40 36.16
CA ALA A 24 54.27 8.67 34.90
C ALA A 24 55.64 8.87 34.23
N VAL A 25 56.13 10.12 34.21
CA VAL A 25 57.45 10.45 33.67
C VAL A 25 58.55 9.87 34.55
N ALA A 26 58.46 9.99 35.87
CA ALA A 26 59.45 9.45 36.80
C ALA A 26 59.58 7.93 36.68
N HIS A 27 58.47 7.20 36.65
CA HIS A 27 58.46 5.74 36.41
C HIS A 27 59.07 5.37 35.06
N SER A 28 58.78 6.16 34.02
CA SER A 28 59.32 5.91 32.67
C SER A 28 60.84 6.12 32.61
N ILE A 29 61.34 7.17 33.26
CA ILE A 29 62.78 7.48 33.32
C ILE A 29 63.51 6.43 34.16
N ASP A 30 62.96 6.06 35.32
CA ASP A 30 63.54 5.01 36.17
C ASP A 30 63.64 3.68 35.41
N LYS A 31 62.57 3.26 34.73
CA LYS A 31 62.56 2.06 33.89
C LYS A 31 63.57 2.16 32.73
N PHE A 32 63.65 3.31 32.06
CA PHE A 32 64.64 3.53 31.00
C PHE A 32 66.08 3.43 31.51
N LEU A 33 66.39 4.04 32.65
CA LEU A 33 67.72 4.01 33.27
C LEU A 33 68.12 2.59 33.69
N ASN A 34 67.18 1.82 34.23
CA ASN A 34 67.39 0.43 34.62
C ASN A 34 67.69 -0.47 33.41
N GLU A 35 67.01 -0.26 32.27
CA GLU A 35 67.19 -1.06 31.06
C GLU A 35 68.41 -0.65 30.20
N HIS A 36 68.70 0.66 30.09
CA HIS A 36 69.61 1.18 29.05
C HIS A 36 70.88 1.87 29.58
N ARG A 37 70.95 2.19 30.88
CA ARG A 37 72.09 2.74 31.67
C ARG A 37 72.85 3.97 31.16
N ASN A 38 72.79 4.33 29.87
CA ASN A 38 73.51 5.45 29.26
C ASN A 38 72.55 6.44 28.59
N ILE A 39 72.71 7.72 28.91
CA ILE A 39 71.97 8.84 28.28
C ILE A 39 72.93 9.57 27.33
N THR A 40 72.64 9.51 26.02
CA THR A 40 73.44 10.16 24.97
C THR A 40 72.63 11.20 24.22
N PHE A 41 73.29 12.27 23.79
CA PHE A 41 72.68 13.37 23.04
C PHE A 41 73.52 13.72 21.82
N TYR A 42 72.87 14.01 20.70
CA TYR A 42 73.53 14.43 19.45
C TYR A 42 73.04 15.81 18.99
N LEU A 43 73.86 16.50 18.19
CA LEU A 43 73.51 17.80 17.62
C LEU A 43 72.69 17.59 16.34
N ASN A 44 71.54 18.26 16.21
CA ASN A 44 70.70 18.16 15.01
C ASN A 44 70.94 19.37 14.09
N ASP A 45 71.57 19.14 12.94
CA ASP A 45 71.93 20.20 11.99
C ASP A 45 70.71 20.91 11.37
N LYS A 46 69.51 20.31 11.40
CA LYS A 46 68.27 20.94 10.89
C LYS A 46 67.78 22.14 11.72
N LEU A 47 68.30 22.36 12.93
CA LEU A 47 67.92 23.46 13.82
C LEU A 47 68.87 24.67 13.73
N ARG A 48 69.93 24.61 12.91
CA ARG A 48 70.92 25.67 12.78
C ARG A 48 70.42 26.91 12.02
N ASP A 49 69.42 26.77 11.14
CA ASP A 49 68.92 27.87 10.29
C ASP A 49 67.87 28.78 10.95
N MET A 50 67.46 28.51 12.20
CA MET A 50 66.48 29.32 12.94
C MET A 50 67.10 30.50 13.71
N GLY A 51 68.24 31.02 13.24
CA GLY A 51 69.11 31.96 13.95
C GLY A 51 68.60 33.40 14.12
N GLY A 52 67.29 33.63 14.09
CA GLY A 52 66.70 34.99 14.08
C GLY A 52 65.97 35.42 15.35
N THR A 53 65.72 34.55 16.32
CA THR A 53 64.98 34.89 17.55
C THR A 53 65.88 34.75 18.79
N GLU A 54 65.64 35.57 19.83
CA GLU A 54 66.40 35.64 21.10
C GLU A 54 66.66 34.28 21.78
N MET A 55 65.91 33.23 21.43
CA MET A 55 66.09 31.88 21.94
C MET A 55 67.14 31.12 21.11
N GLN A 56 68.24 30.68 21.74
CA GLN A 56 69.33 29.90 21.13
C GLN A 56 68.94 28.44 20.81
N LEU A 57 67.87 28.23 20.03
CA LEU A 57 67.35 26.90 19.66
C LEU A 57 68.40 26.04 18.93
N GLY A 58 69.29 26.65 18.15
CA GLY A 58 70.35 25.95 17.41
C GLY A 58 71.42 25.27 18.27
N LYS A 59 71.42 25.48 19.59
CA LYS A 59 72.33 24.80 20.54
C LYS A 59 71.68 23.60 21.24
N LEU A 60 70.39 23.33 21.02
CA LEU A 60 69.69 22.22 21.64
C LEU A 60 70.19 20.88 21.09
N LYS A 61 70.54 19.96 21.98
CA LYS A 61 70.93 18.59 21.62
C LYS A 61 69.70 17.69 21.66
N VAL A 62 69.57 16.80 20.68
CA VAL A 62 68.50 15.81 20.61
C VAL A 62 68.90 14.57 21.41
N PHE A 63 67.98 14.09 22.25
CA PHE A 63 68.16 12.87 23.02
C PHE A 63 68.00 11.64 22.11
N ASP A 64 69.05 10.82 22.00
CA ASP A 64 69.07 9.64 21.14
C ASP A 64 68.07 8.57 21.61
N GLY A 65 67.96 8.39 22.93
CA GLY A 65 67.01 7.46 23.56
C GLY A 65 65.54 7.92 23.52
N GLY A 66 65.23 9.06 22.91
CA GLY A 66 63.90 9.68 23.00
C GLY A 66 62.75 8.79 22.50
N LYS A 67 62.95 8.05 21.40
CA LYS A 67 61.93 7.12 20.88
C LYS A 67 61.66 5.94 21.84
N ARG A 68 62.71 5.42 22.49
CA ARG A 68 62.60 4.31 23.44
C ARG A 68 61.96 4.77 24.75
N LEU A 69 62.32 5.95 25.25
CA LEU A 69 61.68 6.54 26.42
C LEU A 69 60.19 6.77 26.17
N LEU A 70 59.82 7.25 24.97
CA LEU A 70 58.43 7.42 24.57
C LEU A 70 57.67 6.09 24.48
N GLU A 71 58.32 5.03 23.99
CA GLU A 71 57.75 3.67 23.97
C GLU A 71 57.53 3.15 25.40
N ILE A 72 58.49 3.30 26.29
CA ILE A 72 58.37 2.94 27.71
C ILE A 72 57.22 3.71 28.37
N LEU A 73 57.13 5.02 28.12
CA LEU A 73 56.08 5.89 28.65
C LEU A 73 54.70 5.48 28.13
N SER A 74 54.59 5.11 26.85
CA SER A 74 53.32 4.65 26.27
C SER A 74 52.84 3.32 26.88
N HIS A 75 53.74 2.52 27.47
CA HIS A 75 53.43 1.25 28.14
C HIS A 75 53.36 1.36 29.67
N THR A 76 53.37 2.57 30.25
CA THR A 76 53.19 2.72 31.70
C THR A 76 51.80 2.28 32.12
N ASN A 77 51.75 1.53 33.21
CA ASN A 77 50.51 1.09 33.84
C ASN A 77 50.69 1.15 35.36
N PHE A 78 50.08 2.15 35.99
CA PHE A 78 50.11 2.32 37.45
C PHE A 78 48.84 3.01 37.94
N THR A 79 48.58 2.94 39.24
CA THR A 79 47.45 3.61 39.89
C THR A 79 47.94 4.92 40.49
N GLY A 80 47.51 6.04 39.92
CA GLY A 80 47.77 7.39 40.41
C GLY A 80 46.67 7.92 41.34
N LEU A 81 46.72 9.21 41.67
CA LEU A 81 45.72 9.89 42.48
C LEU A 81 44.43 10.21 41.70
N ALA A 82 44.51 10.39 40.38
CA ALA A 82 43.35 10.58 39.52
C ALA A 82 42.73 9.27 38.99
N GLY A 83 43.35 8.12 39.30
CA GLY A 83 42.89 6.79 38.90
C GLY A 83 43.96 5.98 38.17
N GLN A 84 43.53 4.98 37.40
CA GLN A 84 44.45 4.15 36.63
C GLN A 84 45.05 4.94 35.46
N VAL A 85 46.38 5.03 35.39
CA VAL A 85 47.10 5.67 34.29
C VAL A 85 47.58 4.59 33.33
N GLN A 86 46.91 4.50 32.18
CA GLN A 86 47.25 3.59 31.09
C GLN A 86 46.97 4.28 29.75
N PHE A 87 47.83 4.05 28.75
CA PHE A 87 47.65 4.61 27.41
C PHE A 87 47.21 3.54 26.40
N ASN A 88 46.40 3.94 25.42
CA ASN A 88 46.02 3.08 24.30
C ASN A 88 47.02 3.20 23.13
N ALA A 89 46.78 2.47 22.04
CA ALA A 89 47.65 2.49 20.85
C ALA A 89 47.76 3.89 20.20
N GLU A 90 46.74 4.75 20.32
CA GLU A 90 46.78 6.14 19.87
C GLU A 90 47.40 7.13 20.88
N ARG A 91 47.92 6.63 22.02
CA ARG A 91 48.50 7.41 23.14
C ARG A 91 47.48 8.26 23.93
N ASN A 92 46.20 7.92 23.85
CA ASN A 92 45.17 8.51 24.71
C ASN A 92 45.10 7.77 26.04
N LEU A 93 44.77 8.51 27.11
CA LEU A 93 44.53 7.93 28.42
C LEU A 93 43.29 7.03 28.36
N VAL A 94 43.43 5.78 28.77
CA VAL A 94 42.31 4.83 28.88
C VAL A 94 41.47 5.23 30.10
N SER A 95 40.33 5.86 29.85
CA SER A 95 39.40 6.26 30.92
C SER A 95 38.67 5.05 31.50
N GLY A 96 38.55 5.01 32.83
CA GLY A 96 37.76 4.01 33.57
C GLY A 96 36.24 4.25 33.53
N GLY A 97 35.79 5.40 33.01
CA GLY A 97 34.39 5.78 32.92
C GLY A 97 34.17 7.29 33.12
N TYR A 98 32.93 7.73 32.98
CA TYR A 98 32.50 9.12 33.17
C TYR A 98 31.36 9.19 34.18
N ASP A 99 31.34 10.25 34.97
CA ASP A 99 30.16 10.60 35.77
C ASP A 99 29.11 11.24 34.88
N VAL A 100 27.87 10.75 34.97
CA VAL A 100 26.72 11.37 34.32
C VAL A 100 26.08 12.31 35.33
N ILE A 101 26.02 13.60 34.99
CA ILE A 101 25.48 14.65 35.85
C ILE A 101 24.20 15.24 35.26
N ASN A 102 23.28 15.61 36.14
CA ASN A 102 22.08 16.37 35.87
C ASN A 102 22.17 17.72 36.61
N ILE A 103 21.97 18.82 35.90
CA ILE A 103 22.08 20.18 36.45
C ILE A 103 20.68 20.75 36.62
N VAL A 104 20.26 20.96 37.86
CA VAL A 104 18.91 21.45 38.21
C VAL A 104 19.04 22.69 39.08
N GLN A 105 18.51 23.83 38.63
CA GLN A 105 18.54 25.10 39.39
C GLN A 105 19.94 25.46 39.91
N MET A 106 20.97 25.30 39.06
CA MET A 106 22.39 25.51 39.38
C MET A 106 23.02 24.51 40.37
N GLU A 107 22.30 23.48 40.81
CA GLU A 107 22.88 22.35 41.54
C GLU A 107 23.30 21.24 40.58
N ILE A 108 24.51 20.73 40.75
CA ILE A 108 25.02 19.55 40.03
C ILE A 108 24.67 18.30 40.83
N ARG A 109 23.88 17.40 40.25
CA ARG A 109 23.55 16.10 40.85
C ARG A 109 24.07 14.99 39.95
N ARG A 110 24.87 14.08 40.49
CA ARG A 110 25.24 12.86 39.75
C ARG A 110 24.03 11.95 39.66
N VAL A 111 23.75 11.41 38.47
CA VAL A 111 22.61 10.52 38.21
C VAL A 111 23.03 9.12 37.75
N GLY A 112 24.33 8.92 37.54
CA GLY A 112 24.91 7.63 37.23
C GLY A 112 26.34 7.75 36.70
N PHE A 113 26.79 6.68 36.08
CA PHE A 113 28.11 6.48 35.49
C PHE A 113 27.96 5.94 34.08
N TRP A 114 28.95 6.20 33.23
CA TRP A 114 29.09 5.57 31.94
C TRP A 114 30.46 4.93 31.82
N SER A 115 30.55 3.71 31.32
CA SER A 115 31.83 3.14 30.90
C SER A 115 31.66 2.37 29.60
N ASN A 116 32.75 2.13 28.89
CA ASN A 116 32.72 1.40 27.62
C ASN A 116 32.22 -0.06 27.81
N ASN A 117 32.39 -0.62 29.00
CA ASN A 117 32.01 -2.00 29.32
C ASN A 117 30.58 -2.09 29.88
N SER A 118 30.17 -1.13 30.71
CA SER A 118 28.87 -1.15 31.41
C SER A 118 27.76 -0.36 30.70
N GLY A 119 28.10 0.53 29.77
CA GLY A 119 27.15 1.55 29.30
C GLY A 119 26.71 2.48 30.44
N LEU A 120 25.51 3.05 30.34
CA LEU A 120 24.90 3.86 31.41
C LEU A 120 24.48 2.97 32.59
N SER A 121 24.97 3.30 33.78
CA SER A 121 24.72 2.56 35.02
C SER A 121 24.53 3.47 36.22
N VAL A 122 23.85 2.99 37.26
CA VAL A 122 23.85 3.65 38.58
C VAL A 122 25.06 3.21 39.41
N LEU A 123 25.69 2.07 39.06
CA LEU A 123 26.82 1.51 39.80
C LEU A 123 28.16 2.04 39.26
N PRO A 124 29.14 2.32 40.13
CA PRO A 124 30.47 2.73 39.71
C PRO A 124 31.17 1.68 38.83
N PRO A 125 32.01 2.09 37.85
CA PRO A 125 32.73 1.17 36.97
C PRO A 125 33.70 0.22 37.69
N GLU A 126 34.20 0.59 38.86
CA GLU A 126 35.21 -0.15 39.61
C GLU A 126 34.69 -1.43 40.27
N THR A 127 33.37 -1.54 40.47
CA THR A 127 32.69 -2.70 41.07
C THR A 127 32.64 -3.91 40.11
N PHE A 128 32.98 -3.72 38.82
CA PHE A 128 32.85 -4.74 37.77
C PHE A 128 34.10 -5.60 37.53
N LYS A 129 35.12 -5.52 38.40
CA LYS A 129 36.29 -6.40 38.31
C LYS A 129 35.97 -7.80 38.88
N GLY A 130 35.50 -8.71 38.04
CA GLY A 130 35.62 -10.15 38.36
C GLY A 130 34.55 -11.10 37.81
N GLU A 131 33.37 -10.63 37.43
CA GLU A 131 32.32 -11.52 36.92
C GLU A 131 31.79 -11.01 35.58
N GLN A 132 31.80 -11.89 34.57
CA GLN A 132 30.97 -11.73 33.37
C GLN A 132 29.52 -11.80 33.81
N ILE A 133 28.97 -10.72 34.34
CA ILE A 133 27.55 -10.69 34.62
C ILE A 133 26.84 -10.23 33.35
N SER A 134 26.18 -11.19 32.73
CA SER A 134 25.20 -11.03 31.67
C SER A 134 24.02 -10.19 32.17
N TYR A 135 24.21 -8.89 32.34
CA TYR A 135 23.10 -7.98 32.58
C TYR A 135 22.53 -7.52 31.24
N SER A 136 21.25 -7.82 31.05
CA SER A 136 20.41 -7.27 30.01
C SER A 136 20.50 -5.74 30.01
N ARG A 137 20.98 -5.17 28.91
CA ARG A 137 21.14 -3.72 28.63
C ARG A 137 19.87 -2.88 28.76
N LEU A 138 18.76 -3.47 29.20
CA LEU A 138 17.42 -2.92 29.06
C LEU A 138 16.94 -2.12 30.29
N ASP A 139 17.47 -2.31 31.50
CA ASP A 139 16.85 -1.74 32.72
C ASP A 139 17.81 -1.10 33.73
N GLN A 140 18.94 -0.53 33.31
CA GLN A 140 19.68 0.37 34.20
C GLN A 140 19.12 1.80 34.10
N LYS A 141 18.10 2.04 34.92
CA LYS A 141 17.46 3.35 35.08
C LYS A 141 18.42 4.25 35.87
N LEU A 142 18.91 5.33 35.24
CA LEU A 142 19.62 6.41 35.95
C LEU A 142 18.76 6.89 37.14
N ASP A 143 19.41 7.46 38.16
CA ASP A 143 18.67 8.15 39.22
C ASP A 143 17.77 9.24 38.63
N ASN A 144 16.72 9.63 39.36
CA ASN A 144 15.67 10.54 38.87
C ASN A 144 16.25 11.77 38.14
N VAL A 145 16.07 11.79 36.82
CA VAL A 145 16.50 12.89 35.93
C VAL A 145 15.38 13.91 35.82
N THR A 146 15.70 15.16 36.07
CA THR A 146 14.83 16.31 35.81
C THR A 146 15.19 16.90 34.46
N TRP A 147 14.22 16.94 33.56
CA TRP A 147 14.34 17.47 32.22
C TRP A 147 14.09 18.99 32.20
N PRO A 148 14.51 19.69 31.13
CA PRO A 148 14.17 21.10 30.93
C PRO A 148 12.66 21.34 31.12
N GLY A 149 12.30 22.38 31.87
CA GLY A 149 10.91 22.66 32.26
C GLY A 149 10.47 21.99 33.58
N GLY A 150 11.37 21.30 34.29
CA GLY A 150 11.12 20.80 35.65
C GLY A 150 10.36 19.47 35.71
N LYS A 151 10.12 18.83 34.55
CA LYS A 151 9.45 17.53 34.47
C LYS A 151 10.43 16.38 34.73
N THR A 152 9.98 15.34 35.43
CA THR A 152 10.77 14.12 35.68
C THR A 152 10.51 13.02 34.64
N GLU A 153 9.43 13.15 33.87
CA GLU A 153 9.11 12.26 32.76
C GLU A 153 10.07 12.52 31.58
N LYS A 154 10.66 11.44 31.06
CA LYS A 154 11.55 11.51 29.89
C LYS A 154 10.77 12.02 28.68
N PRO A 155 11.15 13.17 28.09
CA PRO A 155 10.52 13.65 26.87
C PRO A 155 10.82 12.68 25.73
N ARG A 156 9.87 12.53 24.81
CA ARG A 156 9.97 11.57 23.70
C ARG A 156 11.12 11.91 22.75
N GLY A 157 11.55 13.18 22.71
CA GLY A 157 12.77 13.62 22.00
C GLY A 157 12.54 14.22 20.61
N TRP A 158 11.33 14.08 20.04
CA TRP A 158 10.95 14.62 18.73
C TRP A 158 9.51 15.15 18.76
N GLU A 159 9.30 16.33 18.20
CA GLU A 159 7.98 16.95 17.99
C GLU A 159 7.72 16.97 16.48
N ILE A 160 6.80 16.12 16.02
CA ILE A 160 6.52 15.91 14.59
C ILE A 160 5.70 17.07 14.01
N ALA A 161 4.78 17.61 14.81
CA ALA A 161 3.93 18.72 14.44
C ALA A 161 3.57 19.55 15.67
N SER A 162 3.57 20.87 15.50
CA SER A 162 3.15 21.84 16.51
C SER A 162 2.13 22.80 15.92
N ASP A 163 1.43 23.58 16.75
CA ASP A 163 0.45 24.54 16.22
C ASP A 163 1.11 25.62 15.31
N GLU A 164 2.40 25.91 15.51
CA GLU A 164 3.20 26.78 14.64
C GLU A 164 3.64 26.09 13.34
N ARG A 165 3.78 24.76 13.36
CA ARG A 165 4.19 23.92 12.22
C ARG A 165 3.31 22.68 12.14
N PRO A 166 2.05 22.85 11.67
CA PRO A 166 1.15 21.73 11.48
C PRO A 166 1.63 20.84 10.32
N LEU A 167 1.24 19.56 10.33
CA LEU A 167 1.47 18.68 9.18
C LEU A 167 0.79 19.23 7.93
N ARG A 168 1.53 19.28 6.83
CA ARG A 168 1.03 19.67 5.51
C ARG A 168 0.54 18.41 4.81
N ILE A 169 -0.77 18.27 4.70
CA ILE A 169 -1.39 17.09 4.09
C ILE A 169 -1.86 17.47 2.70
N GLY A 170 -1.22 16.88 1.68
CA GLY A 170 -1.63 17.02 0.29
C GLY A 170 -2.94 16.29 0.04
N VAL A 171 -3.90 16.95 -0.62
CA VAL A 171 -5.21 16.36 -0.95
C VAL A 171 -5.53 16.58 -2.42
N PRO A 172 -5.83 15.53 -3.22
CA PRO A 172 -6.11 15.71 -4.63
C PRO A 172 -7.41 16.50 -4.85
N LYS A 173 -7.33 17.57 -5.63
CA LYS A 173 -8.46 18.39 -6.07
C LYS A 173 -8.91 17.90 -7.44
N ARG A 174 -9.85 16.96 -7.45
CA ARG A 174 -10.32 16.28 -8.67
C ARG A 174 -11.44 17.06 -9.36
N ALA A 175 -11.56 16.88 -10.67
CA ALA A 175 -12.68 17.40 -11.47
C ALA A 175 -13.84 16.39 -11.57
N SER A 176 -13.54 15.10 -11.46
CA SER A 176 -14.51 14.00 -11.52
C SER A 176 -14.42 13.11 -10.29
N PHE A 177 -15.47 12.31 -10.05
CA PHE A 177 -15.57 11.43 -8.86
C PHE A 177 -15.37 12.19 -7.54
N VAL A 178 -15.94 13.40 -7.46
CA VAL A 178 -15.81 14.34 -6.33
C VAL A 178 -16.38 13.80 -5.01
N GLU A 179 -17.17 12.72 -5.07
CA GLU A 179 -17.67 12.01 -3.90
C GLU A 179 -16.55 11.40 -3.03
N PHE A 180 -15.40 11.05 -3.64
CA PHE A 180 -14.25 10.51 -2.90
C PHE A 180 -13.46 11.60 -2.18
N VAL A 181 -13.25 12.73 -2.85
CA VAL A 181 -12.49 13.87 -2.34
C VAL A 181 -12.76 15.12 -3.19
N THR A 182 -13.08 16.23 -2.53
CA THR A 182 -13.31 17.52 -3.17
C THR A 182 -13.06 18.67 -2.20
N GLU A 183 -12.82 19.85 -2.76
CA GLU A 183 -12.78 21.09 -2.00
C GLU A 183 -14.17 21.72 -1.89
N VAL A 184 -14.55 22.18 -0.71
CA VAL A 184 -15.80 22.90 -0.46
C VAL A 184 -15.66 24.35 -0.90
N ASN A 185 -16.36 24.76 -1.97
CA ASN A 185 -16.51 26.16 -2.38
C ASN A 185 -15.19 26.97 -2.47
N ASN A 186 -14.07 26.35 -2.86
CA ASN A 186 -12.73 26.97 -2.89
C ASN A 186 -12.32 27.59 -1.53
N SER A 187 -12.78 27.03 -0.42
CA SER A 187 -12.51 27.52 0.94
C SER A 187 -11.28 26.86 1.59
N HIS A 188 -10.51 26.08 0.83
CA HIS A 188 -9.44 25.19 1.29
C HIS A 188 -9.89 24.12 2.31
N LYS A 189 -11.21 23.96 2.52
CA LYS A 189 -11.77 22.86 3.30
C LYS A 189 -12.03 21.68 2.39
N MET A 190 -11.46 20.54 2.75
CA MET A 190 -11.63 19.28 2.03
C MET A 190 -12.79 18.48 2.62
N GLN A 191 -13.51 17.76 1.78
CA GLN A 191 -14.56 16.81 2.17
C GLN A 191 -14.55 15.61 1.22
N GLY A 192 -15.24 14.54 1.62
CA GLY A 192 -15.39 13.32 0.81
C GLY A 192 -14.98 12.09 1.61
N TYR A 193 -15.28 10.92 1.05
CA TYR A 193 -15.07 9.64 1.74
C TYR A 193 -13.65 9.48 2.32
N CYS A 194 -12.61 9.84 1.57
CA CYS A 194 -11.22 9.67 2.02
C CYS A 194 -10.85 10.63 3.15
N ILE A 195 -11.45 11.83 3.18
CA ILE A 195 -11.24 12.82 4.24
C ILE A 195 -11.93 12.35 5.52
N ASP A 196 -13.15 11.85 5.43
CA ASP A 196 -13.89 11.32 6.58
C ASP A 196 -13.14 10.15 7.24
N VAL A 197 -12.59 9.23 6.42
CA VAL A 197 -11.75 8.12 6.91
C VAL A 197 -10.53 8.64 7.66
N PHE A 198 -9.84 9.66 7.14
CA PHE A 198 -8.68 10.26 7.80
C PHE A 198 -9.05 10.93 9.13
N GLU A 199 -10.15 11.69 9.16
CA GLU A 199 -10.64 12.36 10.37
C GLU A 199 -11.02 11.35 11.46
N GLU A 200 -11.69 10.25 11.11
CA GLU A 200 -12.01 9.17 12.05
C GLU A 200 -10.74 8.45 12.53
N ALA A 201 -9.78 8.19 11.65
CA ALA A 201 -8.49 7.60 12.03
C ALA A 201 -7.72 8.53 13.00
N LYS A 202 -7.74 9.84 12.77
CA LYS A 202 -7.09 10.82 13.65
C LYS A 202 -7.67 10.79 15.07
N LYS A 203 -8.98 10.64 15.23
CA LYS A 203 -9.62 10.59 16.56
C LYS A 203 -9.10 9.45 17.45
N LEU A 204 -8.55 8.41 16.84
CA LEU A 204 -7.95 7.27 17.55
C LEU A 204 -6.50 7.52 17.98
N VAL A 205 -5.87 8.62 17.53
CA VAL A 205 -4.51 9.00 17.89
C VAL A 205 -4.54 9.65 19.29
N PRO A 206 -3.80 9.11 20.30
CA PRO A 206 -3.94 9.53 21.70
C PRO A 206 -3.28 10.89 22.04
N TYR A 207 -2.79 11.62 21.04
CA TYR A 207 -2.14 12.92 21.18
C TYR A 207 -2.62 13.88 20.10
N ASN A 208 -2.56 15.18 20.38
CA ASN A 208 -2.93 16.19 19.40
C ASN A 208 -1.90 16.22 18.26
N VAL A 209 -2.37 16.07 17.03
CA VAL A 209 -1.58 16.23 15.81
C VAL A 209 -2.19 17.38 15.01
N PRO A 210 -1.63 18.59 15.09
CA PRO A 210 -2.09 19.69 14.26
C PRO A 210 -1.72 19.41 12.79
N TYR A 211 -2.67 19.62 11.90
CA TYR A 211 -2.51 19.43 10.46
C TYR A 211 -3.29 20.49 9.70
N ARG A 212 -2.95 20.68 8.43
CA ARG A 212 -3.72 21.46 7.47
C ARG A 212 -3.76 20.74 6.13
N PHE A 213 -4.90 20.84 5.45
CA PHE A 213 -5.03 20.32 4.08
C PHE A 213 -4.53 21.34 3.08
N GLU A 214 -3.80 20.87 2.08
CA GLU A 214 -3.31 21.64 0.94
C GLU A 214 -3.81 20.97 -0.35
N PRO A 215 -4.70 21.63 -1.14
CA PRO A 215 -5.19 21.05 -2.37
C PRO A 215 -4.08 20.89 -3.40
N PHE A 216 -4.11 19.78 -4.11
CA PHE A 216 -3.21 19.47 -5.22
C PHE A 216 -4.00 19.28 -6.51
N GLY A 217 -3.69 20.08 -7.54
CA GLY A 217 -4.41 20.12 -8.81
C GLY A 217 -5.24 21.40 -8.99
N ASP A 218 -5.74 21.61 -10.21
CA ASP A 218 -6.51 22.79 -10.58
C ASP A 218 -8.03 22.65 -10.32
N GLY A 219 -8.51 21.41 -10.14
CA GLY A 219 -9.93 21.06 -10.04
C GLY A 219 -10.71 21.17 -11.37
N LEU A 220 -10.00 21.43 -12.48
CA LEU A 220 -10.56 21.42 -13.83
C LEU A 220 -10.25 20.10 -14.54
N THR A 221 -9.10 19.51 -14.23
CA THR A 221 -8.67 18.18 -14.68
C THR A 221 -8.35 17.30 -13.46
N ASN A 222 -8.38 15.98 -13.63
CA ASN A 222 -7.97 15.09 -12.54
C ASN A 222 -6.45 15.19 -12.34
N PRO A 223 -5.97 15.34 -11.09
CA PRO A 223 -4.54 15.47 -10.80
C PRO A 223 -3.77 14.19 -11.14
N ILE A 224 -2.49 14.34 -11.46
CA ILE A 224 -1.57 13.22 -11.67
C ILE A 224 -1.08 12.74 -10.31
N TYR A 225 -1.51 11.55 -9.90
CA TYR A 225 -1.22 11.03 -8.55
C TYR A 225 0.26 10.73 -8.31
N ASP A 226 1.01 10.41 -9.37
CA ASP A 226 2.45 10.17 -9.26
C ASP A 226 3.20 11.45 -8.87
N GLU A 227 2.73 12.63 -9.32
CA GLU A 227 3.29 13.92 -8.91
C GLU A 227 2.94 14.25 -7.45
N LEU A 228 1.70 13.97 -7.02
CA LEU A 228 1.30 14.13 -5.62
C LEU A 228 2.18 13.30 -4.69
N VAL A 229 2.44 12.04 -5.06
CA VAL A 229 3.29 11.15 -4.28
C VAL A 229 4.75 11.60 -4.32
N GLN A 230 5.23 12.09 -5.45
CA GLN A 230 6.57 12.67 -5.55
C GLN A 230 6.72 13.88 -4.61
N MET A 231 5.71 14.75 -4.49
CA MET A 231 5.73 15.87 -3.54
C MET A 231 5.79 15.42 -2.08
N VAL A 232 5.26 14.23 -1.74
CA VAL A 232 5.43 13.64 -0.41
C VAL A 232 6.86 13.10 -0.23
N ALA A 233 7.42 12.47 -1.26
CA ALA A 233 8.82 12.01 -1.23
C ALA A 233 9.83 13.16 -1.12
N ASP A 234 9.53 14.30 -1.73
CA ASP A 234 10.35 15.51 -1.73
C ASP A 234 10.14 16.39 -0.47
N ASP A 235 9.39 15.90 0.53
CA ASP A 235 9.04 16.61 1.79
C ASP A 235 8.33 17.96 1.58
N VAL A 236 7.69 18.16 0.42
CA VAL A 236 6.79 19.31 0.16
C VAL A 236 5.50 19.12 0.96
N PHE A 237 4.94 17.91 0.93
CA PHE A 237 3.89 17.47 1.83
C PHE A 237 4.45 16.44 2.82
N ASP A 238 3.97 16.46 4.05
CA ASP A 238 4.39 15.51 5.08
C ASP A 238 3.63 14.17 4.95
N ALA A 239 2.41 14.23 4.40
CA ALA A 239 1.56 13.11 4.02
C ALA A 239 0.60 13.51 2.89
N ALA A 240 -0.05 12.56 2.25
CA ALA A 240 -1.15 12.81 1.32
C ALA A 240 -2.35 11.89 1.61
N VAL A 241 -3.53 12.48 1.61
CA VAL A 241 -4.81 11.82 1.89
C VAL A 241 -5.73 11.97 0.68
N GLY A 242 -6.28 10.87 0.22
CA GLY A 242 -7.16 10.80 -0.93
C GLY A 242 -7.28 9.35 -1.39
N ASP A 243 -7.94 9.14 -2.52
CA ASP A 243 -8.09 7.86 -3.20
C ASP A 243 -6.78 7.38 -3.88
N ILE A 244 -5.68 7.38 -3.12
CA ILE A 244 -4.35 7.05 -3.63
C ILE A 244 -4.17 5.54 -3.62
N ALA A 245 -4.10 4.94 -4.81
CA ALA A 245 -3.75 3.52 -4.97
C ALA A 245 -2.32 3.23 -4.50
N ILE A 246 -2.18 2.17 -3.70
CA ILE A 246 -0.91 1.60 -3.26
C ILE A 246 -0.34 0.75 -4.40
N VAL A 247 0.62 1.31 -5.13
CA VAL A 247 1.29 0.64 -6.26
C VAL A 247 2.80 0.57 -6.04
N THR A 248 3.43 -0.45 -6.63
CA THR A 248 4.84 -0.80 -6.39
C THR A 248 5.84 0.33 -6.67
N ASN A 249 5.59 1.18 -7.67
CA ASN A 249 6.46 2.33 -7.95
C ASN A 249 6.43 3.39 -6.84
N ARG A 250 5.26 3.62 -6.24
CA ARG A 250 5.05 4.60 -5.16
C ARG A 250 5.65 4.09 -3.85
N THR A 251 5.48 2.82 -3.51
CA THR A 251 6.03 2.24 -2.27
C THR A 251 7.57 2.23 -2.21
N MET A 252 8.24 2.37 -3.35
CA MET A 252 9.70 2.53 -3.38
C MET A 252 10.16 3.88 -2.82
N ILE A 253 9.37 4.94 -2.97
CA ILE A 253 9.76 6.32 -2.63
C ILE A 253 9.05 6.87 -1.39
N VAL A 254 7.84 6.40 -1.09
CA VAL A 254 7.04 6.77 0.09
C VAL A 254 6.58 5.53 0.84
N ASP A 255 6.10 5.70 2.07
CA ASP A 255 5.42 4.64 2.82
C ASP A 255 3.91 4.85 2.77
N PHE A 256 3.15 3.78 2.99
CA PHE A 256 1.70 3.81 3.06
C PHE A 256 1.20 3.25 4.39
N THR A 257 0.03 3.71 4.82
CA THR A 257 -0.70 3.06 5.91
C THR A 257 -1.13 1.65 5.51
N GLN A 258 -1.63 0.89 6.49
CA GLN A 258 -2.46 -0.26 6.16
C GLN A 258 -3.62 0.20 5.25
N PRO A 259 -3.99 -0.62 4.26
CA PRO A 259 -5.03 -0.27 3.32
C PRO A 259 -6.38 -0.14 4.02
N TYR A 260 -7.16 0.88 3.66
CA TYR A 260 -8.48 1.11 4.26
C TYR A 260 -9.64 0.78 3.31
N ALA A 261 -9.38 0.67 2.00
CA ALA A 261 -10.36 0.25 1.01
C ALA A 261 -9.73 -0.71 0.01
N ALA A 262 -10.41 -1.83 -0.25
CA ALA A 262 -10.08 -2.74 -1.34
C ALA A 262 -10.60 -2.15 -2.66
N THR A 263 -9.78 -2.19 -3.69
CA THR A 263 -10.12 -1.75 -5.05
C THR A 263 -9.51 -2.73 -6.06
N GLY A 264 -9.59 -2.39 -7.33
CA GLY A 264 -8.93 -3.10 -8.41
C GLY A 264 -9.37 -2.61 -9.76
N LEU A 265 -8.58 -2.91 -10.78
CA LEU A 265 -8.92 -2.56 -12.17
C LEU A 265 -9.99 -3.50 -12.72
N VAL A 266 -11.03 -2.93 -13.31
CA VAL A 266 -12.11 -3.67 -13.97
C VAL A 266 -12.34 -3.17 -15.39
N ILE A 267 -12.91 -4.03 -16.24
CA ILE A 267 -13.27 -3.69 -17.61
C ILE A 267 -14.73 -3.32 -17.69
N VAL A 268 -15.02 -2.11 -18.16
CA VAL A 268 -16.37 -1.66 -18.50
C VAL A 268 -16.58 -1.75 -20.00
N ALA A 269 -17.67 -2.39 -20.40
CA ALA A 269 -18.07 -2.51 -21.80
C ALA A 269 -19.58 -2.29 -21.96
N PRO A 270 -20.05 -1.94 -23.17
CA PRO A 270 -21.48 -1.89 -23.47
C PRO A 270 -22.10 -3.27 -23.33
N ILE A 271 -23.19 -3.38 -22.57
CA ILE A 271 -23.93 -4.63 -22.50
C ILE A 271 -24.87 -4.65 -23.70
N SER A 272 -24.80 -5.69 -24.54
CA SER A 272 -25.78 -5.87 -25.60
C SER A 272 -27.11 -6.32 -24.98
N ASN A 273 -27.86 -5.38 -24.40
CA ASN A 273 -29.25 -5.61 -24.06
C ASN A 273 -30.03 -5.63 -25.37
N SER A 274 -30.04 -6.78 -26.06
CA SER A 274 -30.99 -6.99 -27.15
C SER A 274 -32.36 -6.83 -26.50
N LYS A 275 -33.04 -5.70 -26.77
CA LYS A 275 -34.39 -5.42 -26.28
C LYS A 275 -35.17 -6.72 -26.39
N SER A 276 -35.67 -7.23 -25.27
CA SER A 276 -36.46 -8.45 -25.20
C SER A 276 -37.54 -8.39 -26.27
N SER A 277 -37.27 -8.99 -27.43
CA SER A 277 -38.20 -8.94 -28.53
C SER A 277 -39.29 -9.92 -28.15
N ALA A 278 -40.54 -9.48 -28.10
CA ALA A 278 -41.67 -10.36 -27.77
C ALA A 278 -41.71 -11.67 -28.62
N TRP A 279 -40.97 -11.72 -29.73
CA TRP A 279 -40.78 -12.86 -30.62
C TRP A 279 -39.67 -13.85 -30.24
N VAL A 280 -39.02 -13.71 -29.08
CA VAL A 280 -37.96 -14.64 -28.63
C VAL A 280 -38.47 -16.10 -28.57
N PHE A 281 -39.77 -16.32 -28.32
CA PHE A 281 -40.37 -17.65 -28.30
C PHE A 281 -40.35 -18.40 -29.65
N LEU A 282 -40.19 -17.71 -30.79
CA LEU A 282 -40.09 -18.38 -32.10
C LEU A 282 -38.65 -18.79 -32.46
N LYS A 283 -37.64 -18.23 -31.78
CA LYS A 283 -36.22 -18.50 -32.04
C LYS A 283 -35.73 -19.93 -31.76
N PRO A 284 -36.28 -20.71 -30.80
CA PRO A 284 -35.73 -22.02 -30.46
C PRO A 284 -35.78 -23.04 -31.60
N PHE A 285 -36.74 -22.92 -32.52
CA PHE A 285 -36.89 -23.82 -33.67
C PHE A 285 -36.80 -23.05 -34.99
N THR A 286 -36.17 -23.67 -35.99
CA THR A 286 -36.15 -23.13 -37.36
C THR A 286 -37.55 -23.19 -37.98
N VAL A 287 -37.80 -22.37 -39.00
CA VAL A 287 -39.07 -22.39 -39.75
C VAL A 287 -39.35 -23.79 -40.31
N GLU A 288 -38.31 -24.50 -40.75
CA GLU A 288 -38.42 -25.89 -41.21
C GLU A 288 -38.91 -26.83 -40.10
N MET A 289 -38.38 -26.72 -38.88
CA MET A 289 -38.82 -27.53 -37.73
C MET A 289 -40.26 -27.21 -37.32
N TRP A 290 -40.68 -25.95 -37.41
CA TRP A 290 -42.08 -25.57 -37.21
C TRP A 290 -42.99 -26.22 -38.26
N CYS A 291 -42.59 -26.20 -39.53
CA CYS A 291 -43.33 -26.87 -40.62
C CYS A 291 -43.40 -28.38 -40.43
N ILE A 292 -42.30 -29.05 -40.07
CA ILE A 292 -42.25 -30.50 -39.81
C ILE A 292 -43.15 -30.84 -38.61
N THR A 293 -43.09 -30.05 -37.54
CA THR A 293 -43.94 -30.24 -36.36
C THR A 293 -45.42 -30.12 -36.77
N ALA A 294 -45.80 -29.03 -37.44
CA ALA A 294 -47.18 -28.84 -37.91
C ALA A 294 -47.66 -29.98 -38.84
N ALA A 295 -46.80 -30.45 -39.75
CA ALA A 295 -47.09 -31.59 -40.60
C ALA A 295 -47.28 -32.89 -39.81
N ALA A 296 -46.45 -33.13 -38.78
CA ALA A 296 -46.58 -34.30 -37.91
C ALA A 296 -47.91 -34.28 -37.11
N PHE A 297 -48.34 -33.11 -36.62
CA PHE A 297 -49.66 -32.91 -35.99
C PHE A 297 -50.79 -33.31 -36.94
N VAL A 298 -50.76 -32.82 -38.18
CA VAL A 298 -51.77 -33.15 -39.19
C VAL A 298 -51.76 -34.64 -39.54
N MET A 299 -50.58 -35.23 -39.75
CA MET A 299 -50.43 -36.65 -40.07
C MET A 299 -51.03 -37.55 -38.98
N ILE A 300 -50.74 -37.26 -37.72
CA ILE A 300 -51.25 -38.05 -36.59
C ILE A 300 -52.75 -37.84 -36.39
N ALA A 301 -53.23 -36.62 -36.61
CA ALA A 301 -54.67 -36.35 -36.62
C ALA A 301 -55.39 -37.19 -37.70
N VAL A 302 -54.80 -37.36 -38.89
CA VAL A 302 -55.37 -38.19 -39.96
C VAL A 302 -55.37 -39.67 -39.54
N VAL A 303 -54.26 -40.17 -38.99
CA VAL A 303 -54.15 -41.58 -38.56
C VAL A 303 -55.16 -41.91 -37.46
N ILE A 304 -55.28 -41.04 -36.44
CA ILE A 304 -56.26 -41.22 -35.36
C ILE A 304 -57.68 -41.14 -35.92
N TRP A 305 -57.95 -40.20 -36.83
CA TRP A 305 -59.25 -40.09 -37.49
C TRP A 305 -59.61 -41.39 -38.23
N ILE A 306 -58.71 -41.99 -39.02
CA ILE A 306 -58.97 -43.25 -39.72
C ILE A 306 -59.31 -44.39 -38.72
N LEU A 307 -58.57 -44.47 -37.61
CA LEU A 307 -58.70 -45.54 -36.63
C LEU A 307 -59.96 -45.41 -35.76
N GLU A 308 -60.31 -44.19 -35.35
CA GLU A 308 -61.46 -43.92 -34.48
C GLU A 308 -62.75 -43.74 -35.29
N HIS A 309 -62.71 -43.25 -36.54
CA HIS A 309 -63.90 -43.07 -37.38
C HIS A 309 -64.69 -44.37 -37.63
N ARG A 310 -63.99 -45.52 -37.62
CA ARG A 310 -64.62 -46.84 -37.79
C ARG A 310 -65.40 -47.30 -36.56
N VAL A 311 -65.03 -46.86 -35.36
CA VAL A 311 -65.45 -47.49 -34.10
C VAL A 311 -66.16 -46.51 -33.16
N ASN A 312 -65.86 -45.22 -33.23
CA ASN A 312 -66.36 -44.20 -32.32
C ASN A 312 -67.38 -43.29 -33.02
N ASP A 313 -68.59 -43.19 -32.46
CA ASP A 313 -69.67 -42.36 -32.98
C ASP A 313 -69.42 -40.85 -32.78
N ASP A 314 -68.54 -40.46 -31.85
CA ASP A 314 -68.16 -39.06 -31.60
C ASP A 314 -67.38 -38.45 -32.79
N PHE A 315 -66.74 -39.29 -33.61
CA PHE A 315 -66.03 -38.88 -34.83
C PHE A 315 -66.91 -38.97 -36.11
N ARG A 316 -68.23 -39.16 -35.95
CA ARG A 316 -69.21 -39.20 -37.05
C ARG A 316 -70.05 -37.92 -37.11
N GLY A 317 -70.12 -37.29 -38.28
CA GLY A 317 -70.87 -36.06 -38.48
C GLY A 317 -70.61 -35.40 -39.84
N PRO A 318 -71.20 -34.23 -40.13
CA PRO A 318 -70.96 -33.50 -41.37
C PRO A 318 -69.46 -33.15 -41.53
N PRO A 319 -68.90 -33.17 -42.75
CA PRO A 319 -67.45 -33.12 -43.00
C PRO A 319 -66.74 -31.92 -42.39
N LYS A 320 -67.42 -30.77 -42.29
CA LYS A 320 -66.88 -29.57 -41.62
C LYS A 320 -66.66 -29.76 -40.11
N ARG A 321 -67.55 -30.49 -39.42
CA ARG A 321 -67.44 -30.77 -37.98
C ARG A 321 -66.31 -31.76 -37.71
N GLN A 322 -66.10 -32.74 -38.59
CA GLN A 322 -65.04 -33.75 -38.44
C GLN A 322 -63.64 -33.17 -38.59
N LEU A 323 -63.42 -32.25 -39.55
CA LEU A 323 -62.13 -31.57 -39.69
C LEU A 323 -61.79 -30.72 -38.45
N ILE A 324 -62.81 -30.08 -37.86
CA ILE A 324 -62.67 -29.29 -36.64
C ILE A 324 -62.36 -30.20 -35.44
N THR A 325 -63.10 -31.29 -35.25
CA THR A 325 -62.84 -32.26 -34.17
C THR A 325 -61.47 -32.93 -34.32
N MET A 326 -61.04 -33.25 -35.54
CA MET A 326 -59.71 -33.83 -35.83
C MET A 326 -58.57 -32.88 -35.45
N PHE A 327 -58.68 -31.60 -35.82
CA PHE A 327 -57.67 -30.59 -35.49
C PHE A 327 -57.68 -30.24 -33.99
N LEU A 328 -58.88 -30.09 -33.40
CA LEU A 328 -59.03 -29.83 -31.96
C LEU A 328 -58.55 -31.00 -31.11
N PHE A 329 -58.78 -32.25 -31.51
CA PHE A 329 -58.31 -33.41 -30.76
C PHE A 329 -56.78 -33.47 -30.73
N SER A 330 -56.12 -33.27 -31.88
CA SER A 330 -54.66 -33.23 -31.97
C SER A 330 -54.07 -32.04 -31.21
N PHE A 331 -54.70 -30.86 -31.26
CA PHE A 331 -54.25 -29.68 -30.54
C PHE A 331 -54.52 -29.74 -29.02
N SER A 332 -55.62 -30.35 -28.57
CA SER A 332 -55.96 -30.48 -27.15
C SER A 332 -55.03 -31.43 -26.40
N THR A 333 -54.38 -32.38 -27.09
CA THR A 333 -53.31 -33.20 -26.48
C THR A 333 -52.10 -32.37 -26.02
N LEU A 334 -51.81 -31.24 -26.66
CA LEU A 334 -50.73 -30.32 -26.25
C LEU A 334 -51.03 -29.61 -24.91
N PHE A 335 -52.30 -29.32 -24.63
CA PHE A 335 -52.70 -28.50 -23.48
C PHE A 335 -53.25 -29.31 -22.31
N LYS A 336 -53.03 -30.64 -22.28
CA LYS A 336 -53.53 -31.57 -21.24
C LYS A 336 -55.06 -31.48 -21.02
N ALA A 337 -55.82 -31.03 -22.01
CA ALA A 337 -57.27 -30.95 -21.95
C ALA A 337 -57.85 -32.14 -22.74
N ASN A 338 -57.69 -33.36 -22.22
CA ASN A 338 -58.26 -34.56 -22.88
C ASN A 338 -59.77 -34.60 -22.63
N GLN A 339 -60.54 -34.00 -23.55
CA GLN A 339 -61.99 -33.95 -23.45
C GLN A 339 -62.70 -35.17 -24.04
N GLU A 340 -61.98 -36.04 -24.78
CA GLU A 340 -62.57 -37.18 -25.50
C GLU A 340 -61.74 -38.47 -25.30
N ASN A 341 -62.40 -39.57 -24.96
CA ASN A 341 -61.79 -40.88 -24.72
C ASN A 341 -61.64 -41.66 -26.04
N THR A 342 -60.43 -42.08 -26.40
CA THR A 342 -60.20 -42.99 -27.54
C THR A 342 -60.73 -44.39 -27.19
N VAL A 343 -61.59 -44.95 -28.04
CA VAL A 343 -62.26 -46.25 -27.79
C VAL A 343 -61.46 -47.40 -28.41
N SER A 344 -60.67 -47.15 -29.46
CA SER A 344 -59.89 -48.18 -30.16
C SER A 344 -58.59 -48.54 -29.45
N THR A 345 -58.29 -49.84 -29.33
CA THR A 345 -57.01 -50.33 -28.77
C THR A 345 -55.81 -49.92 -29.62
N LEU A 346 -55.95 -49.92 -30.95
CA LEU A 346 -54.93 -49.44 -31.89
C LEU A 346 -54.79 -47.91 -31.84
N GLY A 347 -55.90 -47.18 -31.74
CA GLY A 347 -55.90 -45.72 -31.54
C GLY A 347 -55.16 -45.33 -30.27
N ARG A 348 -55.36 -46.08 -29.17
CA ARG A 348 -54.66 -45.88 -27.89
C ARG A 348 -53.14 -46.09 -28.01
N MET A 349 -52.69 -47.10 -28.74
CA MET A 349 -51.26 -47.32 -28.98
C MET A 349 -50.63 -46.17 -29.76
N VAL A 350 -51.28 -45.70 -30.83
CA VAL A 350 -50.82 -44.55 -31.61
C VAL A 350 -50.79 -43.27 -30.75
N MET A 351 -51.77 -43.09 -29.87
CA MET A 351 -51.80 -41.96 -28.92
C MET A 351 -50.65 -42.00 -27.92
N VAL A 352 -50.26 -43.16 -27.40
CA VAL A 352 -49.11 -43.27 -26.50
C VAL A 352 -47.81 -42.87 -27.21
N VAL A 353 -47.61 -43.35 -28.45
CA VAL A 353 -46.44 -42.97 -29.27
C VAL A 353 -46.45 -41.47 -29.57
N TRP A 354 -47.62 -40.90 -29.88
CA TRP A 354 -47.77 -39.47 -30.11
C TRP A 354 -47.46 -38.62 -28.87
N LEU A 355 -47.99 -39.00 -27.70
CA LEU A 355 -47.71 -38.31 -26.45
C LEU A 355 -46.22 -38.37 -26.08
N PHE A 356 -45.55 -39.49 -26.37
CA PHE A 356 -44.10 -39.61 -26.21
C PHE A 356 -43.34 -38.66 -27.15
N LEU A 357 -43.72 -38.61 -28.43
CA LEU A 357 -43.10 -37.70 -29.40
C LEU A 357 -43.33 -36.22 -29.02
N LEU A 358 -44.53 -35.88 -28.56
CA LEU A 358 -44.88 -34.55 -28.06
C LEU A 358 -44.07 -34.16 -26.81
N LEU A 359 -43.85 -35.11 -25.90
CA LEU A 359 -42.96 -34.92 -24.74
C LEU A 359 -41.53 -34.58 -25.17
N VAL A 360 -41.00 -35.28 -26.19
CA VAL A 360 -39.64 -35.01 -26.73
C VAL A 360 -39.57 -33.62 -27.38
N ILE A 361 -40.57 -33.24 -28.18
CA ILE A 361 -40.62 -31.92 -28.85
C ILE A 361 -40.68 -30.79 -27.80
N THR A 362 -41.59 -30.89 -26.83
CA THR A 362 -41.75 -29.87 -25.78
C THR A 362 -40.53 -29.76 -24.88
N SER A 363 -39.89 -30.88 -24.54
CA SER A 363 -38.64 -30.88 -23.77
C SER A 363 -37.49 -30.24 -24.55
N SER A 364 -37.36 -30.55 -25.84
CA SER A 364 -36.31 -29.99 -26.71
C SER A 364 -36.50 -28.49 -26.95
N TYR A 365 -37.74 -28.04 -27.12
CA TYR A 365 -38.08 -26.62 -27.20
C TYR A 365 -37.69 -25.88 -25.92
N THR A 366 -38.05 -26.44 -24.76
CA THR A 366 -37.76 -25.83 -23.47
C THR A 366 -36.25 -25.76 -23.23
N ALA A 367 -35.51 -26.84 -23.50
CA ALA A 367 -34.05 -26.85 -23.36
C ALA A 367 -33.37 -25.82 -24.27
N SER A 368 -33.82 -25.70 -25.52
CA SER A 368 -33.25 -24.76 -26.49
C SER A 368 -33.58 -23.31 -26.10
N LEU A 369 -34.80 -23.03 -25.66
CA LEU A 369 -35.20 -21.71 -25.17
C LEU A 369 -34.38 -21.32 -23.93
N THR A 370 -34.22 -22.23 -22.97
CA THR A 370 -33.40 -22.00 -21.78
C THR A 370 -31.95 -21.74 -22.15
N SER A 371 -31.37 -22.51 -23.08
CA SER A 371 -29.99 -22.30 -23.55
C SER A 371 -29.81 -20.94 -24.24
N ILE A 372 -30.81 -20.47 -25.01
CA ILE A 372 -30.74 -19.15 -25.65
C ILE A 372 -30.80 -18.05 -24.59
N LEU A 373 -31.68 -18.18 -23.59
CA LEU A 373 -31.85 -17.18 -22.53
C LEU A 373 -30.62 -17.09 -21.62
N THR A 374 -29.92 -18.21 -21.38
CA THR A 374 -28.67 -18.19 -20.60
C THR A 374 -27.49 -17.61 -21.39
N VAL A 375 -27.38 -17.88 -22.70
CA VAL A 375 -26.28 -17.35 -23.53
C VAL A 375 -26.41 -15.84 -23.77
N GLN A 376 -27.64 -15.31 -23.90
CA GLN A 376 -27.84 -13.86 -24.07
C GLN A 376 -27.45 -13.02 -22.84
N GLN A 377 -27.37 -13.63 -21.65
CA GLN A 377 -26.82 -12.97 -20.46
C GLN A 377 -25.29 -12.92 -20.45
N LEU A 378 -24.61 -13.66 -21.33
CA LEU A 378 -23.15 -13.78 -21.39
C LEU A 378 -22.51 -13.05 -22.59
N SER A 379 -23.31 -12.46 -23.49
CA SER A 379 -22.79 -11.83 -24.71
C SER A 379 -22.32 -10.39 -24.46
N SER A 380 -21.19 -10.22 -23.78
CA SER A 380 -20.37 -9.03 -24.01
C SER A 380 -19.28 -9.41 -25.03
N SER A 381 -19.00 -8.52 -25.99
CA SER A 381 -17.99 -8.80 -27.03
C SER A 381 -16.57 -8.90 -26.48
N ILE A 382 -16.36 -8.39 -25.26
CA ILE A 382 -15.12 -8.45 -24.51
C ILE A 382 -15.46 -9.27 -23.28
N THR A 383 -14.94 -10.49 -23.16
CA THR A 383 -15.22 -11.36 -22.02
C THR A 383 -14.12 -11.29 -20.95
N GLY A 384 -13.02 -10.58 -21.21
CA GLY A 384 -11.91 -10.46 -20.26
C GLY A 384 -10.68 -9.74 -20.83
N ILE A 385 -9.63 -9.65 -20.01
CA ILE A 385 -8.41 -8.91 -20.37
C ILE A 385 -7.70 -9.50 -21.59
N ASP A 386 -7.67 -10.82 -21.74
CA ASP A 386 -7.03 -11.48 -22.88
C ASP A 386 -7.70 -11.10 -24.21
N SER A 387 -9.04 -11.01 -24.21
CA SER A 387 -9.79 -10.57 -25.39
C SER A 387 -9.52 -9.10 -25.73
N LEU A 388 -9.28 -8.27 -24.72
CA LEU A 388 -8.94 -6.87 -24.89
C LEU A 388 -7.53 -6.69 -25.46
N ILE A 389 -6.56 -7.46 -24.96
CA ILE A 389 -5.18 -7.49 -25.45
C ILE A 389 -5.12 -7.97 -26.90
N ALA A 390 -5.84 -9.06 -27.22
CA ALA A 390 -5.87 -9.64 -28.55
C ALA A 390 -6.61 -8.78 -29.59
N SER A 391 -7.53 -7.92 -29.16
CA SER A 391 -8.21 -6.96 -30.05
C SER A 391 -7.30 -5.80 -30.43
N ASP A 392 -7.56 -5.13 -31.55
CA ASP A 392 -6.90 -3.87 -31.93
C ASP A 392 -7.72 -2.63 -31.52
N TRP A 393 -8.71 -2.79 -30.64
CA TRP A 393 -9.63 -1.71 -30.29
C TRP A 393 -8.99 -0.67 -29.37
N PRO A 394 -9.40 0.62 -29.48
CA PRO A 394 -9.02 1.64 -28.51
C PRO A 394 -9.59 1.34 -27.12
N ILE A 395 -8.79 1.60 -26.08
CA ILE A 395 -9.10 1.33 -24.68
C ILE A 395 -9.07 2.67 -23.93
N GLY A 396 -10.19 3.00 -23.27
CA GLY A 396 -10.27 4.18 -22.42
C GLY A 396 -9.69 3.93 -21.03
N TYR A 397 -9.12 4.97 -20.43
CA TYR A 397 -8.67 4.96 -19.03
C TYR A 397 -8.82 6.36 -18.41
N GLN A 398 -8.88 6.45 -17.09
CA GLN A 398 -9.00 7.74 -16.40
C GLN A 398 -7.69 8.54 -16.47
N VAL A 399 -7.78 9.83 -16.77
CA VAL A 399 -6.62 10.74 -16.66
C VAL A 399 -6.12 10.81 -15.22
N GLY A 400 -4.79 10.77 -15.06
CA GLY A 400 -4.12 10.80 -13.76
C GLY A 400 -4.12 9.45 -13.01
N SER A 401 -4.85 8.44 -13.50
CA SER A 401 -4.85 7.10 -12.93
C SER A 401 -3.60 6.31 -13.31
N PHE A 402 -3.18 5.42 -12.41
CA PHE A 402 -2.09 4.48 -12.67
C PHE A 402 -2.48 3.43 -13.74
N ALA A 403 -3.77 3.29 -14.09
CA ALA A 403 -4.28 2.36 -15.08
C ALA A 403 -3.53 2.47 -16.42
N HIS A 404 -3.15 3.68 -16.83
CA HIS A 404 -2.29 3.89 -17.99
C HIS A 404 -0.96 3.15 -17.90
N GLY A 405 -0.26 3.29 -16.77
CA GLY A 405 1.01 2.62 -16.51
C GLY A 405 0.87 1.11 -16.48
N TYR A 406 -0.23 0.60 -15.90
CA TYR A 406 -0.52 -0.84 -15.90
C TYR A 406 -0.77 -1.38 -17.32
N LEU A 407 -1.63 -0.73 -18.11
CA LEU A 407 -1.94 -1.15 -19.48
C LEU A 407 -0.71 -1.08 -20.40
N ALA A 408 0.05 0.02 -20.33
CA ALA A 408 1.21 0.25 -21.19
C ALA A 408 2.44 -0.57 -20.79
N ASN A 409 2.78 -0.60 -19.50
CA ASN A 409 4.05 -1.18 -19.03
C ASN A 409 3.92 -2.64 -18.58
N SER A 410 2.80 -3.02 -17.95
CA SER A 410 2.60 -4.39 -17.45
C SER A 410 1.98 -5.30 -18.50
N LEU A 411 1.00 -4.79 -19.27
CA LEU A 411 0.32 -5.56 -20.33
C LEU A 411 0.87 -5.29 -21.73
N TYR A 412 1.85 -4.40 -21.88
CA TYR A 412 2.51 -4.07 -23.15
C TYR A 412 1.55 -3.63 -24.27
N ILE A 413 0.43 -3.00 -23.89
CA ILE A 413 -0.54 -2.49 -24.86
C ILE A 413 0.05 -1.24 -25.54
N PRO A 414 0.02 -1.14 -26.89
CA PRO A 414 0.51 0.03 -27.61
C PRO A 414 -0.18 1.32 -27.13
N GLN A 415 0.61 2.35 -26.81
CA GLN A 415 0.09 3.64 -26.35
C GLN A 415 -0.88 4.29 -27.35
N SER A 416 -0.72 4.01 -28.65
CA SER A 416 -1.63 4.50 -29.70
C SER A 416 -3.08 4.00 -29.56
N ARG A 417 -3.30 2.93 -28.77
CA ARG A 417 -4.63 2.39 -28.48
C ARG A 417 -5.22 2.96 -27.18
N LEU A 418 -4.41 3.60 -26.34
CA LEU A 418 -4.85 4.10 -25.04
C LEU A 418 -5.41 5.51 -25.19
N VAL A 419 -6.65 5.69 -24.73
CA VAL A 419 -7.39 6.96 -24.83
C VAL A 419 -7.66 7.48 -23.42
N SER A 420 -7.12 8.65 -23.13
CA SER A 420 -7.32 9.37 -21.88
C SER A 420 -8.74 9.95 -21.80
N LEU A 421 -9.45 9.71 -20.71
CA LEU A 421 -10.82 10.19 -20.47
C LEU A 421 -10.89 10.93 -19.13
N ASP A 422 -11.43 12.14 -19.13
CA ASP A 422 -11.38 13.03 -17.95
C ASP A 422 -12.61 12.91 -17.04
N SER A 423 -13.75 12.49 -17.57
CA SER A 423 -15.02 12.50 -16.83
C SER A 423 -15.94 11.30 -17.12
N PRO A 424 -16.89 10.99 -16.21
CA PRO A 424 -17.93 9.99 -16.43
C PRO A 424 -18.78 10.26 -17.69
N GLU A 425 -18.96 11.52 -18.08
CA GLU A 425 -19.68 11.88 -19.30
C GLU A 425 -18.90 11.51 -20.56
N GLU A 426 -17.57 11.63 -20.52
CA GLU A 426 -16.71 11.15 -21.60
C GLU A 426 -16.68 9.63 -21.66
N TYR A 427 -16.77 8.94 -20.53
CA TYR A 427 -16.89 7.48 -20.49
C TYR A 427 -18.14 7.01 -21.24
N ASP A 428 -19.31 7.58 -20.93
CA ASP A 428 -20.57 7.27 -21.60
C ASP A 428 -20.48 7.57 -23.11
N ARG A 429 -19.93 8.74 -23.49
CA ARG A 429 -19.79 9.13 -24.89
C ARG A 429 -18.87 8.19 -25.68
N ALA A 430 -17.70 7.88 -25.13
CA ALA A 430 -16.70 7.05 -25.79
C ALA A 430 -17.19 5.60 -25.95
N LEU A 431 -17.85 5.04 -24.93
CA LEU A 431 -18.44 3.70 -25.00
C LEU A 431 -19.61 3.62 -25.98
N ARG A 432 -20.44 4.67 -26.08
CA ARG A 432 -21.58 4.71 -27.03
C ARG A 432 -21.14 4.85 -28.49
N GLN A 433 -20.08 5.62 -28.75
CA GLN A 433 -19.52 5.76 -30.09
C GLN A 433 -18.91 4.43 -30.57
N GLY A 434 -18.30 3.68 -29.65
CA GLY A 434 -17.68 2.40 -29.92
C GLY A 434 -16.39 2.55 -30.76
N PRO A 435 -15.63 1.45 -30.93
CA PRO A 435 -14.29 1.49 -31.52
C PRO A 435 -14.30 1.88 -33.01
N SER A 436 -15.39 1.66 -33.73
CA SER A 436 -15.49 1.97 -35.16
C SER A 436 -15.82 3.43 -35.48
N ASN A 437 -16.40 4.19 -34.54
CA ASN A 437 -16.81 5.60 -34.78
C ASN A 437 -15.96 6.60 -33.99
N GLY A 438 -14.71 6.25 -33.67
CA GLY A 438 -13.79 7.11 -32.93
C GLY A 438 -13.97 7.10 -31.40
N GLY A 439 -14.77 6.17 -30.87
CA GLY A 439 -14.86 5.89 -29.43
C GLY A 439 -13.94 4.75 -29.00
N VAL A 440 -14.25 4.14 -27.86
CA VAL A 440 -13.47 3.04 -27.27
C VAL A 440 -14.27 1.74 -27.27
N GLY A 441 -13.57 0.61 -27.34
CA GLY A 441 -14.18 -0.72 -27.19
C GLY A 441 -14.52 -1.05 -25.74
N ALA A 442 -13.67 -0.61 -24.82
CA ALA A 442 -13.80 -0.80 -23.38
C ALA A 442 -13.11 0.32 -22.63
N ILE A 443 -13.47 0.48 -21.36
CA ILE A 443 -12.76 1.33 -20.41
C ILE A 443 -12.19 0.45 -19.30
N VAL A 444 -10.94 0.69 -18.93
CA VAL A 444 -10.30 0.04 -17.78
C VAL A 444 -10.07 1.09 -16.70
N ASP A 445 -10.69 0.89 -15.56
CA ASP A 445 -10.63 1.84 -14.45
C ASP A 445 -10.85 1.14 -13.10
N GLU A 446 -10.63 1.87 -12.02
CA GLU A 446 -10.78 1.38 -10.65
C GLU A 446 -12.26 1.09 -10.31
N LEU A 447 -12.50 -0.04 -9.65
CA LEU A 447 -13.84 -0.54 -9.32
C LEU A 447 -14.75 0.50 -8.63
N PRO A 448 -14.31 1.28 -7.62
CA PRO A 448 -15.18 2.26 -6.96
C PRO A 448 -15.72 3.36 -7.90
N TYR A 449 -14.92 3.78 -8.88
CA TYR A 449 -15.35 4.75 -9.90
C TYR A 449 -16.33 4.13 -10.87
N VAL A 450 -16.05 2.89 -11.29
CA VAL A 450 -16.92 2.13 -12.18
C VAL A 450 -18.28 1.86 -11.53
N GLU A 451 -18.32 1.45 -10.27
CA GLU A 451 -19.58 1.24 -9.54
C GLU A 451 -20.41 2.53 -9.46
N LEU A 452 -19.76 3.66 -9.18
CA LEU A 452 -20.44 4.96 -9.18
C LEU A 452 -20.96 5.34 -10.57
N PHE A 453 -20.18 5.11 -11.63
CA PHE A 453 -20.59 5.33 -13.01
C PHE A 453 -21.78 4.46 -13.41
N LEU A 454 -21.72 3.15 -13.13
CA LEU A 454 -22.76 2.18 -13.46
C LEU A 454 -24.06 2.43 -12.69
N SER A 455 -23.98 2.93 -11.45
CA SER A 455 -25.16 3.32 -10.67
C SER A 455 -26.02 4.39 -11.38
N LYS A 456 -25.38 5.24 -12.21
CA LYS A 456 -26.03 6.31 -12.98
C LYS A 456 -26.32 5.89 -14.44
N ARG A 457 -25.68 4.83 -14.96
CA ARG A 457 -25.71 4.42 -16.38
C ARG A 457 -25.90 2.89 -16.53
N PRO A 458 -27.14 2.38 -16.56
CA PRO A 458 -27.43 0.94 -16.61
C PRO A 458 -27.20 0.29 -17.99
N ASP A 459 -26.85 1.06 -19.02
CA ASP A 459 -26.58 0.55 -20.37
C ASP A 459 -25.21 -0.15 -20.48
N PHE A 460 -24.34 0.04 -19.50
CA PHE A 460 -23.01 -0.54 -19.44
C PHE A 460 -22.90 -1.54 -18.30
N GLY A 461 -21.86 -2.36 -18.35
CA GLY A 461 -21.63 -3.38 -17.35
C GLY A 461 -20.17 -3.72 -17.22
N ILE A 462 -19.86 -4.35 -16.09
CA ILE A 462 -18.56 -4.95 -15.85
C ILE A 462 -18.49 -6.24 -16.66
N SER A 463 -17.55 -6.30 -17.59
CA SER A 463 -17.40 -7.42 -18.54
C SER A 463 -16.69 -8.63 -17.91
N TRP A 464 -15.88 -8.42 -16.87
CA TRP A 464 -15.09 -9.46 -16.22
C TRP A 464 -14.75 -9.11 -14.76
N ALA A 465 -14.29 -10.10 -13.99
CA ALA A 465 -13.77 -9.91 -12.64
C ALA A 465 -12.57 -8.94 -12.59
N ILE A 466 -12.17 -8.55 -11.37
CA ILE A 466 -11.01 -7.70 -11.10
C ILE A 466 -9.77 -8.28 -11.80
N ILE A 467 -9.15 -7.46 -12.66
CA ILE A 467 -7.97 -7.82 -13.47
C ILE A 467 -6.71 -7.73 -12.61
N HIS A 468 -6.69 -6.77 -11.68
CA HIS A 468 -5.58 -6.49 -10.80
C HIS A 468 -6.13 -6.02 -9.45
N GLU A 469 -5.83 -6.74 -8.38
CA GLU A 469 -6.26 -6.38 -7.02
C GLU A 469 -5.38 -5.28 -6.45
N GLU A 470 -6.02 -4.29 -5.85
CA GLU A 470 -5.34 -3.12 -5.32
C GLU A 470 -6.01 -2.60 -4.06
N TRP A 471 -5.35 -1.65 -3.44
CA TRP A 471 -5.81 -1.08 -2.20
C TRP A 471 -5.52 0.41 -2.15
N MET A 472 -6.41 1.16 -1.51
CA MET A 472 -6.20 2.57 -1.21
C MET A 472 -5.57 2.72 0.17
N GLY A 473 -4.62 3.65 0.27
CA GLY A 473 -3.92 3.95 1.53
C GLY A 473 -3.54 5.42 1.63
N ILE A 474 -3.26 5.85 2.86
CA ILE A 474 -2.72 7.19 3.11
C ILE A 474 -1.22 7.14 2.85
N CYS A 475 -0.74 8.06 2.01
CA CYS A 475 0.66 8.18 1.63
C CYS A 475 1.41 9.02 2.67
N ILE A 476 2.59 8.56 3.11
CA ILE A 476 3.37 9.17 4.19
C ILE A 476 4.85 9.26 3.78
N SER A 477 5.51 10.39 4.08
CA SER A 477 6.96 10.52 3.86
C SER A 477 7.72 9.50 4.70
N LYS A 478 8.77 8.89 4.13
CA LYS A 478 9.64 7.92 4.83
C LYS A 478 10.30 8.50 6.07
N ARG A 479 10.47 9.82 6.11
CA ARG A 479 10.96 10.54 7.30
C ARG A 479 9.96 10.44 8.45
N LEU A 480 8.66 10.56 8.16
CA LEU A 480 7.59 10.55 9.15
C LEU A 480 7.33 9.13 9.66
N SER A 481 7.41 8.13 8.79
CA SER A 481 7.27 6.72 9.16
C SER A 481 8.43 6.21 10.01
N SER A 482 9.67 6.63 9.74
CA SER A 482 10.86 6.22 10.51
C SER A 482 10.85 6.68 11.97
N CYS A 483 9.95 7.59 12.34
CA CYS A 483 9.76 8.03 13.72
C CYS A 483 8.90 7.07 14.57
N TYR A 484 8.24 6.08 13.94
CA TYR A 484 7.44 5.03 14.57
C TYR A 484 8.11 3.67 14.43
#